data_AF-A0A396YWC6-F1
#
_entry.id   AF-A0A396YWC6-F1
#
_cell.length_a   1.000
_cell.length_b   1.000
_cell.length_c   1.000
_cell.angle_alpha   90.00
_cell.angle_beta   90.00
_cell.angle_gamma   90.00
#
_symmetry.space_group_name_H-M   'P 1'
#
loop_
_entity.id
_entity.type
_entity.pdbx_description
1 polymer ?
#
loop_
_entity_poly.entity_id
_entity_poly.type
_entity_poly.pdbx_seq_one_letter_code
_entity_poly.pdbx_strand_id
1 'polypeptide(L)' 'MIRDMLLEAKEQRFGDSKVSSTQFLSDNGPQYISFATVAFVKTLGFEVCHTPVYTPERMVWPKPL' A
#
# COMPACT_ATOMS: atom_id res chain seq x y z
N MET A 1 7.27 -6.11 -9.74
CA MET A 1 6.10 -5.32 -10.20
C MET A 1 5.51 -4.47 -9.07
N ILE A 2 4.81 -5.01 -8.05
CA ILE A 2 4.22 -4.14 -7.01
C ILE A 2 5.26 -3.43 -6.13
N ARG A 3 6.38 -4.10 -5.82
CA ARG A 3 7.45 -3.50 -5.01
C ARG A 3 8.14 -2.35 -5.73
N ASP A 4 8.42 -2.53 -7.02
CA ASP A 4 9.05 -1.49 -7.85
C ASP A 4 8.14 -0.26 -7.97
N MET A 5 6.84 -0.49 -8.20
CA MET A 5 5.84 0.59 -8.20
C MET A 5 5.78 1.33 -6.86
N LEU A 6 5.85 0.61 -5.74
CA LEU A 6 5.83 1.23 -4.41
C LEU A 6 7.09 2.02 -4.09
N LEU A 7 8.25 1.54 -4.54
CA LEU A 7 9.51 2.26 -4.41
C LEU A 7 9.45 3.57 -5.19
N GLU A 8 9.07 3.51 -6.46
CA GLU A 8 8.95 4.68 -7.32
C GLU A 8 7.96 5.69 -6.73
N ALA A 9 6.80 5.24 -6.27
CA ALA A 9 5.82 6.12 -5.64
C ALA A 9 6.35 6.76 -4.35
N LYS A 10 7.12 6.02 -3.53
CA LYS A 10 7.76 6.55 -2.33
C LYS A 10 8.78 7.63 -2.68
N GLU A 11 9.64 7.35 -3.66
CA GLU A 11 10.68 8.29 -4.10
C GLU A 11 10.08 9.56 -4.69
N GLN A 12 9.07 9.42 -5.55
CA GLN A 12 8.38 10.57 -6.15
C GLN A 12 7.68 11.44 -5.10
N ARG A 13 7.08 10.83 -4.07
CA ARG A 13 6.29 11.58 -3.08
C ARG A 13 7.11 12.12 -1.91
N PHE A 14 8.09 11.35 -1.44
CA PHE A 14 8.82 11.65 -0.20
C PHE A 14 10.33 11.84 -0.39
N GLY A 15 10.88 11.51 -1.57
CA GLY A 15 12.33 11.49 -1.80
C GLY A 15 13.03 10.59 -0.80
N ASP A 16 14.17 11.05 -0.25
CA ASP A 16 14.91 10.35 0.80
C ASP A 16 14.30 10.51 2.20
N SER A 17 13.26 11.33 2.34
CA SER A 17 12.63 11.56 3.64
C SER A 17 11.94 10.30 4.16
N LYS A 18 11.85 10.22 5.49
CA LYS A 18 11.04 9.19 6.15
C LYS A 18 9.57 9.39 5.77
N VAL A 19 8.91 8.29 5.44
CA VAL A 19 7.45 8.26 5.27
C VAL A 19 6.81 8.61 6.63
N SER A 20 6.06 9.72 6.68
CA SER A 20 5.18 10.06 7.82
C SER A 20 4.05 9.04 7.93
N SER A 21 3.23 9.05 8.98
CA SER A 21 2.15 8.07 9.24
C SER A 21 1.21 7.80 8.04
N THR A 22 1.67 6.95 7.12
CA THR A 22 1.07 6.72 5.80
C THR A 22 0.87 5.23 5.65
N GLN A 23 -0.36 4.88 5.33
CA GLN A 23 -0.77 3.50 5.14
C GLN A 23 -0.68 3.12 3.65
N PHE A 24 -0.14 1.94 3.40
CA PHE A 24 -0.35 1.22 2.15
C PHE A 24 -1.62 0.37 2.30
N LEU A 25 -2.75 0.90 1.83
CA LEU A 25 -4.04 0.22 1.84
C LEU A 25 -4.21 -0.61 0.56
N SER A 26 -4.44 -1.91 0.71
CA SER A 26 -4.62 -2.87 -0.40
C SER A 26 -5.72 -3.88 -0.12
N ASP A 27 -6.08 -4.67 -1.12
CA ASP A 27 -6.95 -5.84 -0.90
C ASP A 27 -6.13 -7.02 -0.33
N ASN A 28 -6.80 -8.16 -0.18
CA ASN A 28 -6.17 -9.40 0.30
C ASN A 28 -5.54 -10.23 -0.83
N GLY A 29 -5.27 -9.63 -1.99
CA GLY A 29 -4.62 -10.29 -3.11
C GLY A 29 -3.24 -10.83 -2.72
N PRO A 30 -2.84 -12.03 -3.19
CA PRO A 30 -1.61 -12.70 -2.77
C PRO A 30 -0.35 -11.86 -2.97
N GLN A 31 -0.32 -11.02 -4.01
CA GLN A 31 0.78 -10.09 -4.27
C GLN A 31 0.98 -9.05 -3.16
N TYR A 32 -0.07 -8.66 -2.45
CA TYR A 32 -0.05 -7.65 -1.39
C TYR A 32 0.14 -8.27 0.00
N ILE A 33 -0.38 -9.47 0.24
CA ILE A 33 -0.29 -10.16 1.53
C ILE A 33 0.95 -11.07 1.64
N SER A 34 1.69 -11.32 0.55
CA SER A 34 2.89 -12.16 0.62
C SER A 34 3.90 -11.59 1.61
N PHE A 35 4.53 -12.48 2.38
CA PHE A 35 5.51 -12.09 3.41
C PHE A 35 6.57 -11.14 2.88
N ALA A 36 7.11 -11.44 1.70
CA ALA A 36 8.15 -10.63 1.10
C ALA A 36 7.66 -9.24 0.65
N THR A 37 6.39 -9.09 0.26
CA THR A 37 5.81 -7.76 -0.02
C THR A 37 5.56 -6.99 1.26
N VAL A 38 4.98 -7.62 2.29
CA VAL A 38 4.75 -6.99 3.60
C VAL A 38 6.06 -6.50 4.22
N ALA A 39 7.11 -7.32 4.17
CA ALA A 39 8.43 -6.95 4.66
C ALA A 39 8.97 -5.73 3.89
N PHE A 40 8.90 -5.76 2.56
CA PHE A 40 9.36 -4.67 1.72
C PHE A 40 8.63 -3.34 2.00
N VAL A 41 7.29 -3.37 2.09
CA VAL A 41 6.48 -2.18 2.42
C VAL A 41 6.90 -1.57 3.76
N LYS A 42 7.18 -2.40 4.76
CA LYS A 42 7.68 -1.94 6.06
C LYS A 42 9.07 -1.34 5.97
N THR A 43 9.96 -1.85 5.13
CA THR A 43 11.29 -1.24 4.92
C THR A 43 11.23 0.15 4.30
N LEU A 44 10.20 0.43 3.50
CA LEU A 44 9.94 1.77 2.95
C LEU A 44 9.35 2.74 3.99
N GLY A 45 8.94 2.24 5.16
CA GLY A 45 8.37 3.04 6.25
C GLY A 45 6.85 3.17 6.24
N PHE A 46 6.14 2.42 5.39
CA PHE A 46 4.68 2.41 5.37
C PHE A 46 4.09 1.45 6.41
N GLU A 47 2.90 1.78 6.90
CA GLU A 47 2.03 0.87 7.62
C GLU A 47 1.23 0.00 6.63
N VAL A 48 1.23 -1.32 6.81
CA VAL A 48 0.46 -2.22 5.95
C VAL A 48 -0.98 -2.29 6.44
N CYS A 49 -1.94 -2.00 5.56
CA CYS A 49 -3.37 -2.08 5.85
C CYS A 49 -4.10 -2.87 4.75
N HIS A 50 -5.01 -3.74 5.15
CA HIS A 50 -5.80 -4.55 4.21
C HIS A 50 -7.29 -4.27 4.40
N THR A 51 -8.05 -4.29 3.30
CA THR A 51 -9.50 -4.24 3.39
C THR A 51 -10.04 -5.50 4.10
N PRO A 52 -11.16 -5.39 4.84
CA PRO A 52 -11.81 -6.57 5.38
C PRO A 52 -12.10 -7.61 4.28
N VAL A 53 -11.92 -8.87 4.62
CA VAL A 53 -12.16 -9.97 3.68
C VAL A 53 -13.64 -9.97 3.28
N TYR A 54 -13.92 -10.06 1.97
CA TYR A 54 -15.27 -10.07 1.38
C TYR A 54 -16.09 -8.76 1.49
N THR A 55 -15.47 -7.57 1.54
CA THR A 55 -16.18 -6.29 1.34
C THR A 55 -15.68 -5.54 0.10
N PRO A 56 -16.13 -5.90 -1.12
CA PRO A 56 -15.71 -5.22 -2.35
C PRO A 56 -16.13 -3.74 -2.41
N GLU A 57 -17.21 -3.35 -1.72
CA GLU A 57 -17.74 -1.97 -1.74
C GLU A 57 -16.80 -0.91 -1.17
N ARG A 58 -15.86 -1.28 -0.28
CA ARG A 58 -14.94 -0.31 0.35
C ARG A 58 -13.81 0.17 -0.57
N MET A 59 -13.62 -0.45 -1.74
CA MET A 59 -12.60 -0.04 -2.71
C MET A 59 -13.12 0.88 -3.80
N VAL A 60 -14.40 1.27 -3.75
CA VAL A 60 -14.97 2.17 -4.74
C VAL A 60 -14.49 3.59 -4.44
N TRP A 61 -13.73 4.17 -5.39
CA TRP A 61 -13.39 5.60 -5.39
C TRP A 61 -14.66 6.43 -5.16
N PRO A 62 -14.63 7.50 -4.34
CA PRO A 62 -15.83 8.28 -4.06
C PRO A 62 -16.47 8.72 -5.37
N LYS A 63 -17.74 8.32 -5.58
CA LYS A 63 -18.52 8.79 -6.73
C LYS A 63 -18.70 10.31 -6.53
N PRO A 64 -18.40 11.14 -7.53
CA PRO A 64 -18.75 12.55 -7.45
C PRO A 64 -20.26 12.66 -7.26
N LEU A 65 -20.68 13.59 -6.40
CA LEU A 65 -22.09 13.95 -6.16
C LEU A 65 -22.74 14.46 -7.45
#